data_AF-A0A0Q8VZ78-F1
#
_entry.id   AF-A0A0Q8VZ78-F1
#
_cell.length_a   1.000
_cell.length_b   1.000
_cell.length_c   1.000
_cell.angle_alpha   90.00
_cell.angle_beta   90.00
_cell.angle_gamma   90.00
#
_symmetry.space_group_name_H-M   'P 1'
#
loop_
_entity.id
_entity.type
_entity.pdbx_description
1 polymer ?
#
loop_
_entity_poly.entity_id
_entity_poly.type
_entity_poly.pdbx_seq_one_letter_code
_entity_poly.pdbx_strand_id
1 'polypeptide(L)'
;MDYTERLRRLAINAERLGETSAEGVGTGDASVLDAKALALARIAALVAMGGAEPSFGSLADAAVSAGATAVEMVDVLTGIIDIVGVPRAVVAAPQLAMALGYDLDEGGDRGGGAGVWRG
;
A
#
# COMPACT_ATOMS: atom_id res chain seq x y z
N MET A 1 5.11 -0.77 29.34
CA MET A 1 4.34 -1.98 29.00
C MET A 1 5.28 -2.98 28.38
N ASP A 2 5.34 -4.21 28.89
CA ASP A 2 6.17 -5.28 28.33
C ASP A 2 5.58 -5.81 27.01
N TYR A 3 6.43 -6.22 26.06
CA TYR A 3 5.99 -6.70 24.74
C TYR A 3 5.16 -7.99 24.86
N THR A 4 5.49 -8.84 25.83
CA THR A 4 4.76 -10.08 26.14
C THR A 4 3.32 -9.80 26.56
N GLU A 5 3.12 -8.77 27.38
CA GLU A 5 1.78 -8.35 27.82
C GLU A 5 0.97 -7.75 26.66
N ARG A 6 1.62 -7.02 25.74
CA ARG A 6 0.98 -6.52 24.53
C ARG A 6 0.53 -7.67 23.61
N LEU A 7 1.37 -8.69 23.40
CA LEU A 7 1.02 -9.88 22.61
C LEU A 7 -0.10 -10.70 23.27
N ARG A 8 -0.05 -10.87 24.59
CA ARG A 8 -1.09 -11.58 25.34
C ARG A 8 -2.45 -10.91 25.21
N ARG A 9 -2.50 -9.57 25.32
CA ARG A 9 -3.74 -8.83 25.10
C ARG A 9 -4.25 -8.96 23.66
N LEU A 10 -3.36 -8.94 22.67
CA LEU A 10 -3.73 -9.11 21.26
C LEU A 10 -4.36 -10.49 21.02
N ALA A 11 -3.80 -11.53 21.62
CA ALA A 11 -4.32 -12.91 21.51
C ALA A 11 -5.68 -13.10 22.20
N ILE A 12 -5.99 -12.32 23.23
CA ILE A 12 -7.23 -12.45 24.02
C ILE A 12 -8.34 -11.52 23.49
N ASN A 13 -8.01 -10.32 23.00
CA ASN A 13 -8.98 -9.29 22.62
C ASN A 13 -8.90 -8.90 21.14
N ALA A 14 -9.21 -9.83 20.24
CA ALA A 14 -9.27 -9.54 18.80
C ALA A 14 -10.45 -8.61 18.44
N GLU A 15 -11.59 -8.73 19.14
CA GLU A 15 -12.83 -8.00 18.84
C GLU A 15 -12.72 -6.48 19.02
N ARG A 16 -11.91 -6.00 19.96
CA ARG A 16 -11.85 -4.57 20.31
C ARG A 16 -10.91 -3.73 19.42
N LEU A 17 -10.25 -4.36 18.44
CA LEU A 17 -9.34 -3.67 17.51
C LEU A 17 -10.09 -2.88 16.43
N GLY A 18 -11.32 -3.30 16.10
CA GLY A 18 -12.16 -2.65 15.08
C GLY A 18 -12.80 -1.34 15.55
N GLU A 19 -13.16 -1.25 16.83
CA GLU A 19 -13.87 -0.08 17.40
C GLU A 19 -12.95 1.14 17.55
N THR A 20 -11.65 0.92 17.76
CA THR A 20 -10.65 2.01 17.86
C THR A 20 -10.14 2.50 16.50
N SER A 21 -10.61 1.92 15.39
CA SER A 21 -10.10 2.22 14.04
C SER A 21 -10.99 3.20 13.26
N ALA A 22 -12.24 3.42 13.69
CA ALA A 22 -13.16 4.39 13.08
C ALA A 22 -12.86 5.84 13.50
N GLU A 23 -12.35 6.02 14.72
CA GLU A 23 -11.64 7.24 15.09
C GLU A 23 -10.19 7.01 14.68
N GLY A 24 -9.78 7.70 13.61
CA GLY A 24 -8.48 7.46 12.97
C GLY A 24 -7.41 7.20 14.01
N VAL A 25 -6.68 6.10 13.85
CA VAL A 25 -5.61 5.66 14.75
C VAL A 25 -4.57 6.78 14.83
N GLY A 26 -4.85 7.77 15.67
CA GLY A 26 -3.86 8.53 16.37
C GLY A 26 -3.06 7.46 17.05
N THR A 27 -1.83 7.30 16.57
CA THR A 27 -0.79 6.54 17.24
C THR A 27 -0.54 7.25 18.57
N GLY A 28 -1.48 7.09 19.50
CA GLY A 28 -1.39 7.53 20.86
C GLY A 28 -0.29 6.69 21.49
N ASP A 29 0.76 7.40 21.89
CA ASP A 29 1.94 6.92 22.59
C ASP A 29 2.93 6.13 21.73
N ALA A 30 3.80 6.89 21.05
CA ALA A 30 5.15 6.50 20.64
C ALA A 30 5.25 5.06 20.10
N SER A 31 4.69 4.85 18.91
CA SER A 31 5.14 3.75 18.08
C SER A 31 6.66 3.84 17.95
N VAL A 32 7.39 2.82 18.43
CA VAL A 32 8.84 2.68 18.18
C VAL A 32 9.09 2.51 16.68
N LEU A 33 8.08 2.07 15.92
CA LEU A 33 8.12 2.09 14.46
C LEU A 33 8.00 3.54 13.98
N ASP A 34 8.95 3.92 13.12
CA ASP A 34 8.88 5.14 12.34
C ASP A 34 7.55 5.21 11.57
N ALA A 35 6.97 6.41 11.49
CA ALA A 35 5.67 6.64 10.85
C ALA A 35 5.68 6.17 9.38
N LYS A 36 6.82 6.36 8.71
CA LYS A 36 7.07 5.89 7.35
C LYS A 36 7.07 4.36 7.24
N ALA A 37 7.77 3.68 8.14
CA ALA A 37 7.81 2.21 8.15
C ALA A 37 6.41 1.62 8.40
N LEU A 38 5.62 2.24 9.28
CA LEU A 38 4.25 1.84 9.55
C LEU A 38 3.34 2.05 8.34
N ALA A 39 3.49 3.16 7.63
CA ALA A 39 2.72 3.44 6.42
C ALA A 39 3.04 2.43 5.29
N LEU A 40 4.31 2.15 5.04
CA LEU A 40 4.75 1.13 4.07
C LEU A 40 4.24 -0.27 4.43
N ALA A 41 4.27 -0.66 5.71
CA ALA A 41 3.74 -1.93 6.17
C ALA A 41 2.23 -2.06 5.94
N ARG A 42 1.46 -0.96 6.09
CA ARG A 42 0.02 -0.95 5.81
C ARG A 42 -0.28 -1.14 4.32
N ILE A 43 0.51 -0.53 3.44
CA ILE A 43 0.40 -0.75 1.98
C ILE A 43 0.68 -2.23 1.66
N ALA A 44 1.76 -2.80 2.19
CA ALA A 44 2.09 -4.21 1.99
C ALA A 44 0.96 -5.14 2.48
N ALA A 45 0.38 -4.87 3.65
CA ALA A 45 -0.74 -5.63 4.19
C ALA A 45 -1.99 -5.52 3.31
N LEU A 46 -2.30 -4.33 2.77
CA LEU A 46 -3.43 -4.14 1.87
C LEU A 46 -3.27 -4.96 0.57
N VAL A 47 -2.07 -4.94 -0.02
CA VAL A 47 -1.73 -5.76 -1.19
C VAL A 47 -1.86 -7.24 -0.88
N ALA A 48 -1.33 -7.67 0.27
CA ALA A 48 -1.38 -9.07 0.72
C ALA A 48 -2.82 -9.54 0.98
N MET A 49 -3.70 -8.68 1.49
CA MET A 49 -5.11 -9.00 1.69
C MET A 49 -5.95 -8.89 0.41
N GLY A 50 -5.49 -8.14 -0.59
CA GLY A 50 -6.27 -7.86 -1.81
C GLY A 50 -7.39 -6.86 -1.53
N GLY A 51 -7.06 -5.80 -0.79
CA GLY A 51 -8.02 -4.77 -0.39
C GLY A 51 -8.57 -3.97 -1.57
N ALA A 52 -9.67 -3.26 -1.33
CA ALA A 52 -10.35 -2.47 -2.34
C ALA A 52 -9.60 -1.17 -2.69
N GLU A 53 -9.78 -0.71 -3.93
CA GLU A 53 -9.16 0.47 -4.54
C GLU A 53 -9.23 1.78 -3.70
N PRO A 54 -10.34 2.13 -2.99
CA PRO A 54 -10.38 3.32 -2.13
C PRO A 54 -9.39 3.27 -0.95
N SER A 55 -8.96 2.07 -0.57
CA SER A 55 -7.97 1.89 0.50
C SER A 55 -6.54 2.18 0.02
N PHE A 56 -6.25 2.14 -1.28
CA PHE A 56 -4.92 2.44 -1.80
C PHE A 56 -4.63 3.94 -1.76
N GLY A 57 -5.57 4.79 -2.19
CA GLY A 57 -5.40 6.25 -2.15
C GLY A 57 -5.14 6.78 -0.73
N SER A 58 -6.01 6.43 0.21
CA SER A 58 -5.88 6.88 1.62
C SER A 58 -4.59 6.39 2.31
N LEU A 59 -4.07 5.21 1.95
CA LEU A 59 -2.79 4.71 2.48
C LEU A 59 -1.58 5.34 1.78
N ALA A 60 -1.65 5.59 0.47
CA ALA A 60 -0.60 6.28 -0.27
C ALA A 60 -0.45 7.72 0.23
N ASP A 61 -1.55 8.45 0.42
CA ASP A 61 -1.56 9.80 1.00
C ASP A 61 -0.93 9.82 2.41
N ALA A 62 -1.29 8.83 3.24
CA ALA A 62 -0.70 8.69 4.57
C ALA A 62 0.80 8.37 4.52
N ALA A 63 1.25 7.57 3.55
CA ALA A 63 2.66 7.26 3.35
C ALA A 63 3.45 8.49 2.88
N VAL A 64 2.92 9.25 1.93
CA VAL A 64 3.52 10.51 1.47
C VAL A 64 3.58 11.53 2.61
N SER A 65 2.51 11.67 3.40
CA SER A 65 2.49 12.54 4.58
C SER A 65 3.52 12.12 5.63
N ALA A 66 3.83 10.82 5.73
CA ALA A 66 4.89 10.29 6.57
C ALA A 66 6.31 10.38 5.95
N GLY A 67 6.46 10.94 4.74
CA GLY A 67 7.75 11.09 4.05
C GLY A 67 8.21 9.85 3.28
N ALA A 68 7.31 8.92 2.98
CA ALA A 68 7.57 7.83 2.03
C ALA A 68 7.55 8.36 0.60
N THR A 69 8.48 7.88 -0.20
CA THR A 69 8.55 8.18 -1.64
C THR A 69 7.78 7.14 -2.46
N ALA A 70 7.36 7.52 -3.67
CA ALA A 70 6.78 6.60 -4.65
C ALA A 70 7.70 5.39 -4.92
N VAL A 71 9.01 5.62 -4.99
CA VAL A 71 10.01 4.57 -5.19
C VAL A 71 9.95 3.53 -4.07
N GLU A 72 9.89 3.97 -2.81
CA GLU A 72 9.82 3.05 -1.67
C GLU A 72 8.52 2.25 -1.64
N MET A 73 7.41 2.83 -2.09
CA MET A 73 6.14 2.11 -2.20
C MET A 73 6.18 1.03 -3.30
N VAL A 74 6.84 1.32 -4.43
CA VAL A 74 7.07 0.35 -5.51
C VAL A 74 8.07 -0.73 -5.05
N ASP A 75 9.13 -0.36 -4.35
CA ASP A 75 10.10 -1.30 -3.80
C ASP A 75 9.43 -2.27 -2.82
N VAL A 76 8.51 -1.78 -1.98
CA VAL A 76 7.69 -2.65 -1.12
C VAL A 76 6.83 -3.61 -1.94
N LEU A 77 6.18 -3.12 -3.00
CA LEU A 77 5.38 -3.98 -3.89
C LEU A 77 6.24 -5.09 -4.52
N THR A 78 7.47 -4.77 -4.96
CA THR A 78 8.39 -5.77 -5.51
C THR A 78 8.96 -6.72 -4.47
N GLY A 79 9.22 -6.20 -3.26
CA GLY A 79 9.81 -6.96 -2.15
C GLY A 79 8.87 -7.97 -1.51
N ILE A 80 7.55 -7.88 -1.75
CA ILE A 80 6.56 -8.85 -1.24
C ILE A 80 6.10 -9.86 -2.29
N ILE A 81 6.63 -9.83 -3.52
CA ILE A 81 6.20 -10.70 -4.63
C ILE A 81 6.33 -12.19 -4.28
N ASP A 82 7.38 -12.56 -3.55
CA ASP A 82 7.64 -13.93 -3.09
C ASP A 82 6.66 -14.38 -1.99
N ILE A 83 6.07 -13.45 -1.24
CA ILE A 83 5.08 -13.71 -0.18
C ILE A 83 3.67 -13.79 -0.77
N VAL A 84 3.27 -12.81 -1.58
CA VAL A 84 1.88 -12.68 -2.07
C VAL A 84 1.63 -13.37 -3.42
N GLY A 85 2.72 -13.69 -4.13
CA GLY A 85 2.71 -14.23 -5.48
C GLY A 85 2.57 -13.15 -6.56
N VAL A 86 3.17 -13.41 -7.73
CA VAL A 86 3.12 -12.55 -8.91
C VAL A 86 1.70 -12.10 -9.28
N PRO A 87 0.66 -12.96 -9.28
CA PRO A 87 -0.69 -12.53 -9.66
C PRO A 87 -1.25 -11.41 -8.79
N ARG A 88 -0.99 -11.43 -7.48
CA ARG A 88 -1.47 -10.36 -6.57
C ARG A 88 -0.72 -9.06 -6.78
N ALA A 89 0.59 -9.12 -6.97
CA ALA A 89 1.40 -7.93 -7.23
C ALA A 89 0.97 -7.22 -8.53
N VAL A 90 0.68 -7.99 -9.59
CA VAL A 90 0.22 -7.45 -10.88
C VAL A 90 -1.14 -6.76 -10.77
N VAL A 91 -2.08 -7.30 -9.98
CA VAL A 91 -3.39 -6.66 -9.74
C VAL A 91 -3.27 -5.38 -8.89
N ALA A 92 -2.31 -5.33 -7.97
CA ALA A 92 -2.10 -4.17 -7.10
C ALA A 92 -1.32 -3.04 -7.78
N ALA A 93 -0.48 -3.35 -8.78
CA ALA A 93 0.33 -2.36 -9.50
C ALA A 93 -0.49 -1.18 -10.08
N PRO A 94 -1.58 -1.39 -10.85
CA PRO A 94 -2.38 -0.28 -11.37
C PRO A 94 -3.09 0.52 -10.28
N GLN A 95 -3.55 -0.13 -9.21
CA GLN A 95 -4.19 0.55 -8.08
C GLN A 95 -3.19 1.46 -7.34
N LEU A 96 -1.96 0.98 -7.15
CA LEU A 96 -0.89 1.78 -6.55
C LEU A 96 -0.46 2.92 -7.48
N ALA A 97 -0.38 2.69 -8.80
CA ALA A 97 -0.05 3.73 -9.76
C ALA A 97 -1.10 4.85 -9.75
N MET A 98 -2.39 4.52 -9.80
CA MET A 98 -3.47 5.50 -9.70
C MET A 98 -3.44 6.27 -8.38
N ALA A 99 -3.17 5.59 -7.26
CA ALA A 99 -3.03 6.22 -5.95
C ALA A 99 -1.84 7.20 -5.88
N LEU A 100 -0.80 6.98 -6.68
CA LEU A 100 0.34 7.89 -6.83
C LEU A 100 0.10 9.00 -7.87
N GLY A 101 -1.08 9.02 -8.50
CA GLY A 101 -1.42 9.97 -9.56
C GLY A 101 -0.80 9.64 -10.92
N TYR A 102 -0.35 8.39 -11.12
CA TYR A 102 0.09 7.90 -12.42
C TYR A 102 -1.02 7.07 -13.08
N ASP A 103 -1.48 7.52 -14.25
CA ASP A 103 -2.34 6.71 -15.10
C ASP A 103 -1.47 5.81 -15.98
N LEU A 104 -1.57 4.49 -15.79
CA LEU A 104 -0.83 3.52 -16.61
C LEU A 104 -1.50 3.30 -17.98
N ASP A 105 -2.75 3.71 -18.16
CA ASP A 105 -3.51 3.56 -19.40
C ASP A 105 -3.20 4.67 -20.42
N GLU A 106 -2.59 5.79 -19.99
CA GLU A 106 -2.09 6.85 -20.89
C GLU A 106 -0.87 6.42 -21.74
N GLY A 107 -0.28 5.26 -21.44
CA GLY A 107 0.88 4.71 -22.17
C GLY A 107 0.54 3.83 -23.39
N GLY A 108 -0.74 3.51 -23.63
CA GLY A 108 -1.17 2.53 -24.65
C GLY A 108 -1.31 3.06 -26.08
N ASP A 109 -1.41 4.38 -26.29
CA ASP A 109 -1.67 4.97 -27.62
C ASP A 109 -0.48 5.76 -28.19
N ARG A 110 0.66 5.08 -28.39
CA ARG A 110 1.72 5.56 -29.30
C ARG A 110 2.30 4.43 -30.16
N GLY A 111 1.43 3.70 -30.83
CA GLY A 111 1.81 2.61 -31.73
C GLY A 111 0.86 2.42 -32.91
N GLY A 112 0.49 3.49 -33.62
CA GLY A 112 -0.48 3.35 -34.72
C GLY A 112 -0.57 4.54 -35.68
N GLY A 113 0.52 5.27 -35.93
CA GLY A 113 0.51 6.41 -36.85
C GLY A 113 1.77 6.51 -37.70
N ALA A 114 1.60 6.28 -39.00
CA ALA A 114 2.46 6.71 -40.11
C ALA A 114 3.75 5.92 -40.42
N GLY A 115 3.59 4.87 -41.24
CA GLY A 115 4.56 4.47 -42.27
C GLY A 115 3.86 4.40 -43.63
N VAL A 116 3.67 5.55 -44.29
CA VAL A 116 4.29 5.87 -45.59
C VAL A 116 3.81 5.01 -46.77
N TRP A 117 3.02 5.65 -47.63
CA TRP A 117 2.88 5.31 -49.04
C TRP A 117 4.25 5.28 -49.74
N ARG A 118 4.58 4.20 -50.47
CA ARG A 118 5.26 4.22 -51.79
C ARG A 118 5.52 2.79 -52.27
N GLY A 119 5.13 2.48 -53.50
CA GLY A 119 5.47 1.27 -54.24
C GLY A 119 4.35 0.84 -55.15
#